data_AF-R7U724-F1
#
_entry.id   AF-R7U724-F1
#
_cell.length_a   1.000
_cell.length_b   1.000
_cell.length_c   1.000
_cell.angle_alpha   90.00
_cell.angle_beta   90.00
_cell.angle_gamma   90.00
#
_symmetry.space_group_name_H-M   'P 1'
#
loop_
_entity.id
_entity.type
_entity.pdbx_description
1 polymer ?
#
loop_
_entity_poly.entity_id
_entity_poly.type
_entity_poly.pdbx_seq_one_letter_code
_entity_poly.pdbx_strand_id
1 'polypeptide(L)'
;MFSLLLVLPFLVTFCQGSPSPDAQYEMLLGGNGFNVPLKFKWRVGKMPRSCKDILAENGEAHSGEYYLSVGRKFVLVYCEMGLNGGGYTFLHPSSFPTMSDEHLQEIFTDKTSFVMRTLRSDGRQTVSVLEQLSDFKQHELKLGLNQHDGYQAPINDLGTYLFFGFIPMTVASAKTTQGISVNDKPVTFSNCDANGNSHFVLSPNFAEIEPTDTGTMPGICKEFFTLGTQNPSGRMMSQEFFMFAEMHFGGCGCLTTTNTIESSVLAISIGFR
;
A
#
# COMPACT_ATOMS: atom_id res chain seq x y z
N MET A 1 -32.87 -69.14 32.32
CA MET A 1 -32.19 -68.30 33.33
C MET A 1 -31.65 -67.07 32.62
N PHE A 2 -32.06 -65.90 33.12
CA PHE A 2 -31.54 -64.54 32.90
C PHE A 2 -30.64 -64.26 31.68
N SER A 3 -31.01 -63.32 30.80
CA SER A 3 -30.74 -61.91 31.11
C SER A 3 -31.46 -60.95 30.14
N LEU A 4 -31.99 -59.90 30.74
CA LEU A 4 -32.63 -58.74 30.15
C LEU A 4 -31.53 -57.78 29.65
N LEU A 5 -31.60 -57.32 28.40
CA LEU A 5 -30.85 -56.12 27.99
C LEU A 5 -31.74 -55.23 27.12
N LEU A 6 -31.99 -54.06 27.69
CA LEU A 6 -32.85 -53.00 27.20
C LEU A 6 -32.41 -52.52 25.82
N VAL A 7 -33.37 -52.41 24.91
CA VAL A 7 -33.29 -51.49 23.78
C VAL A 7 -33.70 -50.11 24.30
N LEU A 8 -32.73 -49.25 24.57
CA LEU A 8 -32.94 -47.82 24.81
C LEU A 8 -33.07 -47.12 23.46
N PRO A 9 -34.20 -46.46 23.14
CA PRO A 9 -34.22 -45.48 22.08
C PRO A 9 -33.46 -44.25 22.60
N PHE A 10 -32.29 -43.98 22.05
CA PHE A 10 -31.69 -42.66 22.21
C PHE A 10 -32.60 -41.66 21.50
N LEU A 11 -33.36 -40.91 22.30
CA LEU A 11 -33.84 -39.59 21.90
C LEU A 11 -32.59 -38.79 21.52
N VAL A 12 -32.39 -38.58 20.21
CA VAL A 12 -31.58 -37.46 19.75
C VAL A 12 -32.42 -36.22 19.97
N THR A 13 -32.26 -35.63 21.15
CA THR A 13 -32.72 -34.28 21.40
C THR A 13 -31.93 -33.38 20.46
N PHE A 14 -32.59 -32.92 19.39
CA PHE A 14 -32.11 -31.76 18.63
C PHE A 14 -32.12 -30.57 19.61
N CYS A 15 -31.00 -30.29 20.26
CA CYS A 15 -30.71 -28.94 20.67
C CYS A 15 -30.50 -28.14 19.38
N GLN A 16 -31.59 -27.59 18.85
CA GLN A 16 -31.52 -26.43 17.98
C GLN A 16 -30.86 -25.32 18.82
N GLY A 17 -29.54 -25.23 18.72
CA GLY A 17 -28.84 -24.01 19.07
C GLY A 17 -29.40 -22.93 18.15
N SER A 18 -30.21 -22.04 18.71
CA SER A 18 -30.64 -20.82 18.05
C SER A 18 -29.41 -20.10 17.50
N PRO A 19 -29.34 -19.79 16.19
CA PRO A 19 -28.26 -18.96 15.68
C PRO A 19 -28.32 -17.60 16.39
N SER A 20 -27.16 -17.11 16.85
CA SER A 20 -27.09 -15.82 17.51
C SER A 20 -27.59 -14.72 16.55
N PRO A 21 -28.29 -13.67 17.03
CA PRO A 21 -29.00 -12.75 16.14
C PRO A 21 -28.12 -11.73 15.40
N ASP A 22 -26.79 -11.78 15.48
CA ASP A 22 -25.93 -10.63 15.14
C ASP A 22 -25.32 -10.64 13.73
N ALA A 23 -25.76 -11.54 12.84
CA ALA A 23 -25.39 -11.51 11.42
C ALA A 23 -26.55 -11.02 10.53
N GLN A 24 -27.13 -9.86 10.85
CA GLN A 24 -27.98 -9.14 9.90
C GLN A 24 -27.12 -8.27 8.99
N TYR A 25 -26.87 -8.77 7.78
CA TYR A 25 -26.39 -7.99 6.64
C TYR A 25 -27.50 -7.04 6.19
N GLU A 26 -27.49 -5.79 6.69
CA GLU A 26 -28.34 -4.74 6.12
C GLU A 26 -27.68 -4.18 4.85
N MET A 27 -28.13 -4.67 3.71
CA MET A 27 -27.97 -4.02 2.41
C MET A 27 -28.77 -2.72 2.41
N LEU A 28 -28.12 -1.58 2.59
CA LEU A 28 -28.76 -0.28 2.39
C LEU A 28 -28.69 0.10 0.91
N LEU A 29 -29.84 -0.09 0.24
CA LEU A 29 -30.14 0.36 -1.10
C LEU A 29 -30.35 1.88 -1.14
N GLY A 30 -29.53 2.57 -1.93
CA GLY A 30 -29.86 3.86 -2.53
C GLY A 30 -29.67 3.72 -4.05
N GLY A 31 -30.72 3.99 -4.82
CA GLY A 31 -30.82 3.69 -6.25
C GLY A 31 -29.63 4.11 -7.12
N ASN A 32 -28.85 3.11 -7.53
CA ASN A 32 -28.09 2.92 -8.78
C ASN A 32 -27.04 1.85 -8.44
N GLY A 33 -27.31 0.62 -8.88
CA GLY A 33 -26.75 -0.60 -8.29
C GLY A 33 -25.23 -0.63 -8.17
N PHE A 34 -24.76 -0.60 -6.94
CA PHE A 34 -23.48 -1.17 -6.51
C PHE A 34 -23.71 -1.84 -5.15
N ASN A 35 -23.76 -3.17 -5.13
CA ASN A 35 -23.85 -3.94 -3.89
C ASN A 35 -22.43 -4.07 -3.33
N VAL A 36 -22.12 -3.29 -2.29
CA VAL A 36 -20.82 -3.38 -1.59
C VAL A 36 -21.03 -4.14 -0.28
N PRO A 37 -20.49 -5.36 -0.11
CA PRO A 37 -20.51 -6.04 1.17
C PRO A 37 -19.57 -5.35 2.14
N LEU A 38 -20.10 -4.41 2.93
CA LEU A 38 -19.37 -3.85 4.07
C LEU A 38 -19.35 -4.88 5.20
N LYS A 39 -18.17 -5.45 5.50
CA LYS A 39 -17.97 -6.38 6.63
C LYS A 39 -18.15 -5.75 8.03
N PHE A 40 -18.45 -4.46 8.12
CA PHE A 40 -18.53 -3.72 9.38
C PHE A 40 -19.76 -2.82 9.43
N LYS A 41 -20.51 -2.90 10.54
CA LYS A 41 -21.55 -1.95 10.93
C LYS A 41 -20.87 -0.62 11.33
N TRP A 42 -20.52 0.19 10.34
CA TRP A 42 -20.29 1.62 10.59
C TRP A 42 -21.62 2.23 11.02
N ARG A 43 -21.60 3.17 11.98
CA ARG A 43 -22.82 3.91 12.34
C ARG A 43 -23.37 4.51 11.05
N VAL A 44 -24.63 4.20 10.74
CA VAL A 44 -25.36 4.77 9.60
C VAL A 44 -25.15 6.29 9.64
N GLY A 45 -24.35 6.81 8.70
CA GLY A 45 -24.10 8.25 8.57
C GLY A 45 -22.64 8.74 8.65
N LYS A 46 -21.62 7.91 8.95
CA LYS A 46 -20.21 8.36 8.84
C LYS A 46 -19.27 7.26 8.36
N MET A 47 -18.97 7.26 7.06
CA MET A 47 -17.93 6.40 6.48
C MET A 47 -16.53 6.91 6.88
N PRO A 48 -15.56 6.01 7.10
CA PRO A 48 -14.20 6.40 7.45
C PRO A 48 -13.52 7.11 6.28
N ARG A 49 -12.68 8.10 6.57
CA ARG A 49 -11.96 8.85 5.52
C ARG A 49 -10.56 8.31 5.26
N SER A 50 -9.96 7.65 6.24
CA SER A 50 -8.62 7.05 6.15
C SER A 50 -8.56 5.70 6.87
N CYS A 51 -7.59 4.86 6.54
CA CYS A 51 -7.31 3.65 7.32
C CYS A 51 -6.92 3.97 8.78
N LYS A 52 -6.31 5.14 9.01
CA LYS A 52 -5.99 5.67 10.33
C LYS A 52 -7.24 5.99 11.16
N ASP A 53 -8.28 6.55 10.54
CA ASP A 53 -9.57 6.78 11.20
C ASP A 53 -10.19 5.46 11.65
N ILE A 54 -10.12 4.43 10.80
CA ILE A 54 -10.64 3.09 11.11
C ILE A 54 -9.92 2.51 12.34
N LEU A 55 -8.59 2.57 12.35
CA LEU A 55 -7.78 2.04 13.45
C LEU A 55 -7.99 2.84 14.75
N ALA A 56 -8.19 4.16 14.65
CA ALA A 56 -8.47 5.00 15.82
C ALA A 56 -9.85 4.73 16.44
N GLU A 57 -10.86 4.44 15.61
CA GLU A 57 -12.20 4.08 16.09
C GLU A 57 -12.26 2.63 16.60
N ASN A 58 -11.50 1.74 15.97
CA ASN A 58 -11.38 0.33 16.36
C ASN A 58 -9.91 -0.11 16.40
N GLY A 59 -9.31 -0.08 17.60
CA GLY A 59 -7.94 -0.52 17.82
C GLY A 59 -7.67 -2.01 17.54
N GLU A 60 -8.72 -2.82 17.35
CA GLU A 60 -8.62 -4.24 16.98
C GLU A 60 -8.81 -4.47 15.47
N ALA A 61 -8.94 -3.41 14.66
CA ALA A 61 -9.09 -3.52 13.22
C ALA A 61 -7.92 -4.31 12.59
N HIS A 62 -8.24 -5.24 11.70
CA HIS A 62 -7.25 -6.08 11.04
C HIS A 62 -6.89 -5.55 9.65
N SER A 63 -5.67 -5.82 9.20
CA SER A 63 -5.27 -5.48 7.83
C SER A 63 -6.16 -6.21 6.81
N GLY A 64 -6.56 -5.51 5.74
CA GLY A 64 -7.53 -6.01 4.77
C GLY A 64 -8.08 -4.92 3.87
N GLU A 65 -9.05 -5.27 3.03
CA GLU A 65 -9.70 -4.33 2.12
C GLU A 65 -10.83 -3.56 2.79
N TYR A 66 -10.88 -2.25 2.52
CA TYR A 66 -11.86 -1.32 3.06
C TYR A 66 -12.30 -0.32 1.98
N TYR A 67 -13.46 0.28 2.21
CA TYR A 67 -13.91 1.45 1.45
C TYR A 67 -13.76 2.70 2.30
N LEU A 68 -13.09 3.71 1.74
CA LEU A 68 -12.97 5.03 2.36
C LEU A 68 -13.87 6.05 1.64
N SER A 69 -14.36 7.03 2.39
CA SER A 69 -15.03 8.21 1.85
C SER A 69 -14.03 9.35 1.73
N VAL A 70 -13.65 9.69 0.50
CA VAL A 70 -12.68 10.75 0.20
C VAL A 70 -13.37 11.79 -0.68
N GLY A 71 -13.45 13.04 -0.23
CA GLY A 71 -14.38 14.02 -0.78
C GLY A 71 -15.82 13.48 -0.83
N ARG A 72 -16.35 13.27 -2.05
CA ARG A 72 -17.69 12.68 -2.31
C ARG A 72 -17.62 11.30 -2.95
N LYS A 73 -16.47 10.63 -2.90
CA LYS A 73 -16.21 9.36 -3.60
C LYS A 73 -15.98 8.24 -2.60
N PHE A 74 -16.27 7.02 -3.03
CA PHE A 74 -15.92 5.81 -2.32
C PHE A 74 -14.75 5.15 -3.03
N VAL A 75 -13.64 4.95 -2.30
CA VAL A 75 -12.41 4.42 -2.87
C VAL A 75 -12.09 3.10 -2.19
N LEU A 76 -11.79 2.08 -3.01
CA LEU A 76 -11.31 0.79 -2.52
C LEU A 76 -9.83 0.93 -2.15
N VAL A 77 -9.50 0.48 -0.94
CA VAL A 77 -8.13 0.50 -0.42
C VAL A 77 -7.83 -0.80 0.31
N TYR A 78 -6.55 -1.10 0.47
CA TYR A 78 -6.08 -2.06 1.46
C TYR A 78 -5.52 -1.27 2.64
N CYS A 79 -6.05 -1.52 3.84
CA CYS A 79 -5.54 -0.95 5.07
C CYS A 79 -4.54 -1.91 5.72
N GLU A 80 -3.37 -1.40 6.06
CA GLU A 80 -2.39 -2.07 6.91
C GLU A 80 -2.50 -1.52 8.34
N MET A 81 -2.99 -2.35 9.24
CA MET A 81 -3.32 -1.97 10.62
C MET A 81 -2.26 -2.37 11.65
N GLY A 82 -1.30 -3.23 11.29
CA GLY A 82 -0.34 -3.78 12.25
C GLY A 82 1.09 -3.25 12.12
N LEU A 83 1.51 -2.82 10.93
CA LEU A 83 2.89 -2.38 10.68
C LEU A 83 3.12 -0.92 11.10
N ASN A 84 4.20 -0.68 11.84
CA ASN A 84 4.64 0.67 12.24
C ASN A 84 3.54 1.56 12.85
N GLY A 85 2.72 0.98 13.75
CA GLY A 85 1.58 1.68 14.36
C GLY A 85 0.29 1.69 13.52
N GLY A 86 0.32 1.09 12.33
CA GLY A 86 -0.85 0.87 11.49
C GLY A 86 -1.42 2.12 10.83
N GLY A 87 -2.60 1.94 10.23
CA GLY A 87 -3.36 2.99 9.56
C GLY A 87 -2.87 3.35 8.15
N TYR A 88 -1.99 2.55 7.55
CA TYR A 88 -1.52 2.79 6.18
C TYR A 88 -2.57 2.37 5.15
N THR A 89 -2.71 3.19 4.12
CA THR A 89 -3.66 3.10 3.03
C THR A 89 -2.90 2.77 1.75
N PHE A 90 -3.17 1.62 1.16
CA PHE A 90 -2.71 1.24 -0.18
C PHE A 90 -3.87 1.47 -1.15
N LEU A 91 -3.67 2.35 -2.12
CA LEU A 91 -4.74 2.71 -3.05
C LEU A 91 -4.90 1.61 -4.11
N HIS A 92 -6.13 1.14 -4.32
CA HIS A 92 -6.41 0.23 -5.41
C HIS A 92 -6.34 0.96 -6.76
N PRO A 93 -5.70 0.39 -7.80
CA PRO A 93 -5.60 1.00 -9.12
C PRO A 93 -6.95 1.45 -9.72
N SER A 94 -8.03 0.69 -9.50
CA SER A 94 -9.36 1.06 -10.00
C SER A 94 -9.89 2.40 -9.46
N SER A 95 -9.34 2.91 -8.36
CA SER A 95 -9.71 4.21 -7.80
C SER A 95 -9.11 5.38 -8.59
N PHE A 96 -8.02 5.16 -9.33
CA PHE A 96 -7.20 6.22 -9.95
C PHE A 96 -8.00 7.09 -10.94
N PRO A 97 -8.80 6.54 -11.88
CA PRO A 97 -9.56 7.36 -12.83
C PRO A 97 -10.60 8.25 -12.15
N THR A 98 -10.98 7.91 -10.91
CA THR A 98 -11.96 8.66 -10.15
C THR A 98 -11.32 9.58 -9.12
N MET A 99 -10.01 9.55 -8.88
CA MET A 99 -9.37 10.42 -7.89
C MET A 99 -8.67 11.61 -8.54
N SER A 100 -8.37 12.63 -7.75
CA SER A 100 -7.48 13.74 -8.09
C SER A 100 -6.41 13.84 -7.02
N ASP A 101 -5.34 14.60 -7.28
CA ASP A 101 -4.31 14.84 -6.27
C ASP A 101 -4.87 15.46 -4.98
N GLU A 102 -5.84 16.38 -5.10
CA GLU A 102 -6.52 16.99 -3.95
C GLU A 102 -7.15 15.94 -3.02
N HIS A 103 -7.86 14.95 -3.58
CA HIS A 103 -8.42 13.85 -2.81
C HIS A 103 -7.33 13.02 -2.13
N LEU A 104 -6.19 12.82 -2.80
CA LEU A 104 -5.06 12.08 -2.22
C LEU A 104 -4.44 12.84 -1.05
N GLN A 105 -4.32 14.17 -1.15
CA GLN A 105 -3.80 15.01 -0.07
C GLN A 105 -4.75 15.04 1.15
N GLU A 106 -6.07 14.83 0.97
CA GLU A 106 -7.01 14.72 2.11
C GLU A 106 -6.70 13.53 3.02
N ILE A 107 -6.10 12.47 2.47
CA ILE A 107 -5.83 11.20 3.16
C ILE A 107 -4.34 10.91 3.38
N PHE A 108 -3.45 11.83 3.00
CA PHE A 108 -2.02 11.77 3.26
C PHE A 108 -1.66 12.73 4.39
N THR A 109 -1.89 12.29 5.62
CA THR A 109 -1.78 13.14 6.82
C THR A 109 -0.45 13.01 7.54
N ASP A 110 0.22 11.87 7.41
CA ASP A 110 1.54 11.58 7.97
C ASP A 110 2.56 11.42 6.85
N LYS A 111 3.37 12.45 6.69
CA LYS A 111 4.37 12.54 5.62
C LYS A 111 5.77 12.11 6.06
N THR A 112 5.87 11.30 7.11
CA THR A 112 7.15 10.88 7.68
C THR A 112 7.61 9.51 7.20
N SER A 113 6.66 8.66 6.77
CA SER A 113 6.96 7.29 6.36
C SER A 113 6.01 6.78 5.29
N PHE A 114 6.51 5.84 4.49
CA PHE A 114 5.71 4.99 3.62
C PHE A 114 5.87 3.52 4.01
N VAL A 115 4.92 2.67 3.61
CA VAL A 115 5.07 1.21 3.69
C VAL A 115 5.03 0.64 2.28
N MET A 116 6.15 0.13 1.81
CA MET A 116 6.23 -0.59 0.55
C MET A 116 5.91 -2.07 0.77
N ARG A 117 5.06 -2.62 -0.10
CA ARG A 117 4.84 -4.05 -0.30
C ARG A 117 5.43 -4.46 -1.63
N THR A 118 6.15 -5.56 -1.66
CA THR A 118 6.75 -6.12 -2.88
C THR A 118 6.15 -7.48 -3.16
N LEU A 119 5.62 -7.69 -4.37
CA LEU A 119 5.16 -8.98 -4.86
C LEU A 119 6.32 -9.70 -5.55
N ARG A 120 6.60 -10.94 -5.11
CA ARG A 120 7.66 -11.76 -5.69
C ARG A 120 7.13 -12.86 -6.60
N SER A 121 8.00 -13.34 -7.49
CA SER A 121 7.71 -14.40 -8.47
C SER A 121 7.27 -15.73 -7.86
N ASP A 122 7.64 -16.01 -6.61
CA ASP A 122 7.19 -17.19 -5.86
C ASP A 122 5.86 -16.97 -5.12
N GLY A 123 5.21 -15.83 -5.34
CA GLY A 123 3.94 -15.45 -4.71
C GLY A 123 4.09 -14.83 -3.31
N ARG A 124 5.30 -14.80 -2.73
CA ARG A 124 5.51 -14.16 -1.43
C ARG A 124 5.40 -12.64 -1.53
N GLN A 125 5.01 -12.04 -0.41
CA GLN A 125 5.01 -10.59 -0.23
C GLN A 125 5.99 -10.20 0.87
N THR A 126 6.85 -9.23 0.59
CA THR A 126 7.71 -8.60 1.60
C THR A 126 7.26 -7.19 1.89
N VAL A 127 7.58 -6.70 3.09
CA VAL A 127 7.20 -5.38 3.58
C VAL A 127 8.43 -4.58 4.00
N SER A 128 8.42 -3.29 3.67
CA SER A 128 9.46 -2.34 4.00
C SER A 128 8.86 -1.02 4.46
N VAL A 129 9.25 -0.54 5.63
CA VAL A 129 8.99 0.84 6.05
C VAL A 129 10.07 1.72 5.44
N LEU A 130 9.66 2.75 4.71
CA LEU A 130 10.54 3.71 4.03
C LEU A 130 10.45 5.05 4.74
N GLU A 131 11.59 5.61 5.17
CA GLU A 131 11.65 6.90 5.85
C GLU A 131 12.82 7.74 5.33
N GLN A 132 12.79 9.04 5.58
CA GLN A 132 13.96 9.88 5.38
C GLN A 132 15.12 9.45 6.28
N LEU A 133 16.33 9.50 5.75
CA LEU A 133 17.53 9.49 6.59
C LEU A 133 17.54 10.73 7.50
N SER A 134 18.22 10.62 8.64
CA SER A 134 18.28 11.68 9.66
C SER A 134 18.62 13.06 9.09
N ASP A 135 19.54 13.14 8.14
CA ASP A 135 20.00 14.40 7.51
C ASP A 135 18.95 15.07 6.61
N PHE A 136 17.88 14.34 6.27
CA PHE A 136 16.81 14.81 5.39
C PHE A 136 15.44 14.82 6.08
N LYS A 137 15.35 14.51 7.39
CA LYS A 137 14.07 14.44 8.13
C LYS A 137 13.30 15.76 8.19
N GLN A 138 13.96 16.90 7.96
CA GLN A 138 13.32 18.22 7.82
C GLN A 138 12.50 18.36 6.52
N HIS A 139 12.67 17.45 5.56
CA HIS A 139 11.92 17.42 4.32
C HIS A 139 10.84 16.35 4.39
N GLU A 140 9.58 16.79 4.41
CA GLU A 140 8.42 15.89 4.34
C GLU A 140 8.45 15.04 3.07
N LEU A 141 8.00 13.79 3.19
CA LEU A 141 7.78 12.94 2.03
C LEU A 141 6.66 13.51 1.15
N LYS A 142 6.80 13.36 -0.17
CA LYS A 142 5.79 13.75 -1.15
C LYS A 142 5.00 12.54 -1.61
N LEU A 143 3.70 12.69 -1.64
CA LEU A 143 2.80 11.83 -2.39
C LEU A 143 2.08 12.67 -3.45
N GLY A 144 1.91 12.14 -4.65
CA GLY A 144 1.09 12.79 -5.67
C GLY A 144 0.38 11.83 -6.62
N LEU A 145 -0.78 12.22 -7.14
CA LEU A 145 -1.46 11.53 -8.24
C LEU A 145 -1.28 12.33 -9.52
N ASN A 146 -0.53 11.81 -10.48
CA ASN A 146 -0.11 12.51 -11.70
C ASN A 146 0.61 13.85 -11.43
N GLN A 147 1.24 13.97 -10.26
CA GLN A 147 1.79 15.23 -9.77
C GLN A 147 3.12 14.99 -9.06
N HIS A 148 4.13 15.77 -9.43
CA HIS A 148 5.51 15.68 -8.92
C HIS A 148 6.12 17.07 -8.65
N ASP A 149 5.30 18.09 -8.37
CA ASP A 149 5.77 19.46 -8.12
C ASP A 149 6.93 19.52 -7.11
N GLY A 150 8.01 20.21 -7.48
CA GLY A 150 9.23 20.32 -6.68
C GLY A 150 10.20 19.13 -6.79
N TYR A 151 9.87 18.13 -7.60
CA TYR A 151 10.67 16.95 -7.89
C TYR A 151 10.89 16.80 -9.39
N GLN A 152 11.92 16.03 -9.75
CA GLN A 152 12.14 15.60 -11.13
C GLN A 152 11.01 14.68 -11.60
N ALA A 153 10.65 14.81 -12.87
CA ALA A 153 9.62 14.00 -13.50
C ALA A 153 10.08 12.54 -13.68
N PRO A 154 9.16 11.56 -13.63
CA PRO A 154 9.45 10.20 -14.08
C PRO A 154 9.80 10.16 -15.56
N ILE A 155 10.53 9.11 -15.96
CA ILE A 155 10.93 8.89 -17.36
C ILE A 155 9.84 8.15 -18.13
N ASN A 156 9.27 7.10 -17.55
CA ASN A 156 8.31 6.26 -18.24
C ASN A 156 6.89 6.86 -18.17
N ASP A 157 6.39 7.35 -19.30
CA ASP A 157 5.00 7.79 -19.44
C ASP A 157 4.07 6.60 -19.71
N LEU A 158 3.56 6.01 -18.63
CA LEU A 158 2.66 4.85 -18.64
C LEU A 158 1.21 5.23 -18.31
N GLY A 159 0.86 6.50 -18.49
CA GLY A 159 -0.44 7.06 -18.13
C GLY A 159 -0.51 7.50 -16.66
N THR A 160 -1.59 7.16 -15.96
CA THR A 160 -1.79 7.63 -14.58
C THR A 160 -0.82 6.95 -13.61
N TYR A 161 -0.25 7.71 -12.68
CA TYR A 161 0.71 7.20 -11.71
C TYR A 161 0.56 7.83 -10.32
N LEU A 162 1.04 7.10 -9.31
CA LEU A 162 1.33 7.65 -7.98
C LEU A 162 2.82 7.97 -7.87
N PHE A 163 3.12 9.17 -7.41
CA PHE A 163 4.48 9.67 -7.19
C PHE A 163 4.80 9.66 -5.70
N PHE A 164 5.93 9.04 -5.33
CA PHE A 164 6.44 8.98 -3.96
C PHE A 164 7.83 9.62 -3.93
N GLY A 165 7.88 10.90 -3.57
CA GLY A 165 9.10 11.68 -3.49
C GLY A 165 9.71 11.68 -2.10
N PHE A 166 11.04 11.63 -2.02
CA PHE A 166 11.80 11.65 -0.77
C PHE A 166 12.51 13.00 -0.62
N ILE A 167 13.55 13.27 -1.39
CA ILE A 167 14.33 14.51 -1.27
C ILE A 167 13.91 15.48 -2.40
N PRO A 168 13.44 16.71 -2.09
CA PRO A 168 13.08 17.70 -3.12
C PRO A 168 14.25 17.98 -4.07
N MET A 169 13.96 18.25 -5.34
CA MET A 169 14.99 18.41 -6.38
C MET A 169 16.04 19.46 -6.02
N THR A 170 15.63 20.58 -5.41
CA THR A 170 16.55 21.67 -5.01
C THR A 170 17.58 21.24 -3.97
N VAL A 171 17.28 20.19 -3.19
CA VAL A 171 18.17 19.60 -2.18
C VAL A 171 18.89 18.39 -2.76
N ALA A 172 18.17 17.53 -3.50
CA ALA A 172 18.69 16.32 -4.11
C ALA A 172 19.77 16.62 -5.16
N SER A 173 19.75 17.77 -5.83
CA SER A 173 20.81 18.17 -6.77
C SER A 173 22.14 18.54 -6.09
N ALA A 174 22.21 18.54 -4.74
CA ALA A 174 23.48 18.68 -4.05
C ALA A 174 24.33 17.40 -4.22
N LYS A 175 25.64 17.55 -4.43
CA LYS A 175 26.58 16.43 -4.55
C LYS A 175 26.95 15.82 -3.18
N THR A 176 25.94 15.41 -2.44
CA THR A 176 26.03 14.87 -1.08
C THR A 176 25.73 13.38 -1.05
N THR A 177 25.97 12.75 0.10
CA THR A 177 25.43 11.40 0.37
C THR A 177 23.93 11.51 0.65
N GLN A 178 23.16 10.69 -0.06
CA GLN A 178 21.70 10.68 -0.05
C GLN A 178 21.20 9.24 0.07
N GLY A 179 19.88 9.07 0.21
CA GLY A 179 19.26 7.77 0.33
C GLY A 179 18.03 7.81 1.20
N ILE A 180 17.59 6.62 1.60
CA ILE A 180 16.41 6.43 2.46
C ILE A 180 16.71 5.38 3.52
N SER A 181 15.99 5.44 4.63
CA SER A 181 15.96 4.36 5.61
C SER A 181 14.96 3.30 5.14
N VAL A 182 15.37 2.03 5.14
CA VAL A 182 14.52 0.88 4.84
C VAL A 182 14.54 -0.05 6.04
N ASN A 183 13.42 -0.16 6.76
CA ASN A 183 13.33 -0.93 8.01
C ASN A 183 14.47 -0.56 8.99
N ASP A 184 14.64 0.74 9.26
CA ASP A 184 15.69 1.32 10.12
C ASP A 184 17.15 1.12 9.63
N LYS A 185 17.34 0.60 8.41
CA LYS A 185 18.66 0.46 7.79
C LYS A 185 18.87 1.56 6.75
N PRO A 186 19.92 2.40 6.88
CA PRO A 186 20.21 3.42 5.90
C PRO A 186 20.72 2.76 4.62
N VAL A 187 20.05 3.03 3.49
CA VAL A 187 20.46 2.64 2.15
C VAL A 187 20.92 3.91 1.44
N THR A 188 22.23 4.09 1.28
CA THR A 188 22.82 5.38 0.87
C THR A 188 23.67 5.29 -0.40
N PHE A 189 23.74 6.40 -1.12
CA PHE A 189 24.59 6.58 -2.30
C PHE A 189 25.13 8.02 -2.33
N SER A 190 26.22 8.24 -3.07
CA SER A 190 26.72 9.60 -3.31
C SER A 190 26.14 10.15 -4.60
N ASN A 191 25.47 11.31 -4.57
CA ASN A 191 25.07 11.97 -5.80
C ASN A 191 26.30 12.58 -6.49
N CYS A 192 26.78 11.94 -7.55
CA CYS A 192 28.05 12.30 -8.20
C CYS A 192 27.90 13.31 -9.36
N ASP A 193 26.71 13.45 -9.93
CA ASP A 193 26.44 14.29 -11.11
C ASP A 193 25.50 15.47 -10.85
N ALA A 194 25.00 15.63 -9.62
CA ALA A 194 24.02 16.66 -9.23
C ALA A 194 22.61 16.47 -9.84
N ASN A 195 22.27 15.26 -10.29
CA ASN A 195 20.91 14.95 -10.72
C ASN A 195 19.97 14.90 -9.50
N GLY A 196 18.89 15.68 -9.51
CA GLY A 196 17.94 15.80 -8.39
C GLY A 196 16.88 14.70 -8.26
N ASN A 197 17.08 13.52 -8.86
CA ASN A 197 16.15 12.39 -8.72
C ASN A 197 16.16 11.79 -7.31
N SER A 198 14.98 11.58 -6.73
CA SER A 198 14.81 10.95 -5.41
C SER A 198 13.35 10.51 -5.22
N HIS A 199 12.93 9.49 -5.97
CA HIS A 199 11.53 9.07 -5.99
C HIS A 199 11.30 7.63 -6.42
N PHE A 200 10.09 7.16 -6.10
CA PHE A 200 9.45 5.99 -6.69
C PHE A 200 8.19 6.45 -7.43
N VAL A 201 7.87 5.82 -8.55
CA VAL A 201 6.64 6.05 -9.31
C VAL A 201 5.94 4.72 -9.54
N LEU A 202 4.65 4.65 -9.21
CA LEU A 202 3.82 3.45 -9.35
C LEU A 202 2.77 3.68 -10.42
N SER A 203 2.78 2.84 -11.44
CA SER A 203 1.88 2.96 -12.60
C SER A 203 1.09 1.66 -12.76
N PRO A 204 -0.25 1.70 -12.73
CA PRO A 204 -1.08 0.55 -13.10
C PRO A 204 -0.86 0.10 -14.55
N ASN A 205 -0.44 1.04 -15.42
CA ASN A 205 -0.19 0.80 -16.83
C ASN A 205 -1.38 0.10 -17.53
N PHE A 206 -2.59 0.67 -17.39
CA PHE A 206 -3.83 0.08 -17.95
C PHE A 206 -3.80 -0.13 -19.46
N ALA A 207 -2.93 0.61 -20.17
CA ALA A 207 -2.76 0.51 -21.61
C ALA A 207 -1.65 -0.48 -22.02
N GLU A 208 -1.02 -1.16 -21.06
CA GLU A 208 0.06 -2.12 -21.28
C GLU A 208 1.21 -1.55 -22.15
N ILE A 209 1.56 -0.29 -21.89
CA ILE A 209 2.63 0.41 -22.59
C ILE A 209 3.97 -0.15 -22.12
N GLU A 210 4.84 -0.49 -23.06
CA GLU A 210 6.20 -0.92 -22.75
C GLU A 210 7.04 0.26 -22.21
N PRO A 211 7.75 0.08 -21.08
CA PRO A 211 8.66 1.10 -20.56
C PRO A 211 9.74 1.45 -21.58
N THR A 212 10.01 2.75 -21.76
CA THR A 212 11.02 3.26 -22.69
C THR A 212 12.43 3.17 -22.12
N ASP A 213 12.57 3.28 -20.79
CA ASP A 213 13.84 3.13 -20.09
C ASP A 213 13.63 2.28 -18.83
N THR A 214 14.29 1.12 -18.81
CA THR A 214 14.29 0.22 -17.64
C THR A 214 15.49 0.45 -16.72
N GLY A 215 16.35 1.40 -17.10
CA GLY A 215 17.42 1.94 -16.32
C GLY A 215 18.72 1.16 -16.33
N THR A 216 19.72 1.74 -15.67
CA THR A 216 20.95 1.05 -15.28
C THR A 216 20.85 0.73 -13.81
N MET A 217 21.14 -0.51 -13.41
CA MET A 217 20.94 -1.00 -12.05
C MET A 217 22.26 -1.00 -11.23
N PRO A 218 22.60 0.09 -10.53
CA PRO A 218 23.50 0.04 -9.40
C PRO A 218 22.92 -0.85 -8.29
N GLY A 219 23.80 -1.50 -7.53
CA GLY A 219 23.41 -2.40 -6.45
C GLY A 219 22.55 -1.75 -5.35
N ILE A 220 22.51 -0.42 -5.26
CA ILE A 220 21.83 0.29 -4.17
C ILE A 220 20.30 0.15 -4.19
N CYS A 221 19.65 0.33 -5.35
CA CYS A 221 18.19 0.19 -5.42
C CYS A 221 17.75 -1.24 -5.06
N LYS A 222 18.59 -2.25 -5.33
CA LYS A 222 18.31 -3.65 -4.97
C LYS A 222 18.15 -3.81 -3.46
N GLU A 223 18.86 -3.02 -2.67
CA GLU A 223 18.79 -3.07 -1.20
C GLU A 223 17.39 -2.72 -0.68
N PHE A 224 16.63 -1.88 -1.38
CA PHE A 224 15.24 -1.57 -1.03
C PHE A 224 14.35 -2.82 -0.96
N PHE A 225 14.67 -3.85 -1.75
CA PHE A 225 13.93 -5.11 -1.83
C PHE A 225 14.54 -6.23 -0.98
N THR A 226 15.86 -6.26 -0.79
CA THR A 226 16.51 -7.31 0.01
C THR A 226 16.38 -7.06 1.50
N LEU A 227 16.15 -5.81 1.92
CA LEU A 227 15.88 -5.44 3.31
C LEU A 227 14.41 -5.61 3.71
N GLY A 228 13.54 -5.97 2.76
CA GLY A 228 12.15 -6.27 3.03
C GLY A 228 11.98 -7.50 3.91
N THR A 229 11.06 -7.43 4.87
CA THR A 229 10.77 -8.53 5.81
C THR A 229 9.46 -9.23 5.45
N GLN A 230 9.23 -10.42 5.99
CA GLN A 230 7.93 -11.07 5.85
C GLN A 230 6.87 -10.28 6.63
N ASN A 231 5.65 -10.18 6.10
CA ASN A 231 4.55 -9.56 6.85
C ASN A 231 4.31 -10.36 8.15
N PRO A 232 4.49 -9.77 9.35
CA PRO A 232 4.33 -10.48 10.62
C PRO A 232 2.94 -11.08 10.81
N SER A 233 1.91 -10.45 10.24
CA SER A 233 0.53 -10.95 10.32
C SER A 233 0.24 -12.15 9.41
N GLY A 234 1.14 -12.45 8.46
CA GLY A 234 0.90 -13.41 7.38
C GLY A 234 -0.19 -13.00 6.38
N ARG A 235 -0.85 -11.84 6.57
CA ARG A 235 -1.95 -11.40 5.70
C ARG A 235 -1.42 -10.90 4.36
N MET A 236 -1.86 -11.53 3.30
CA MET A 236 -1.56 -11.11 1.93
C MET A 236 -2.50 -10.00 1.48
N MET A 237 -1.96 -9.04 0.73
CA MET A 237 -2.76 -8.09 -0.05
C MET A 237 -3.07 -8.69 -1.41
N SER A 238 -4.23 -8.42 -2.00
CA SER A 238 -4.56 -8.90 -3.34
C SER A 238 -3.50 -8.43 -4.36
N GLN A 239 -3.18 -9.27 -5.35
CA GLN A 239 -2.22 -8.95 -6.40
C GLN A 239 -2.66 -7.73 -7.23
N GLU A 240 -3.97 -7.43 -7.28
CA GLU A 240 -4.54 -6.29 -8.00
C GLU A 240 -4.14 -4.92 -7.44
N PHE A 241 -3.57 -4.86 -6.23
CA PHE A 241 -3.02 -3.63 -5.65
C PHE A 241 -1.58 -3.34 -6.08
N PHE A 242 -0.90 -4.30 -6.68
CA PHE A 242 0.49 -4.17 -7.07
C PHE A 242 0.60 -3.60 -8.48
N MET A 243 1.55 -2.70 -8.66
CA MET A 243 1.75 -1.91 -9.86
C MET A 243 3.19 -2.04 -10.34
N PHE A 244 3.39 -1.73 -11.62
CA PHE A 244 4.72 -1.48 -12.14
C PHE A 244 5.34 -0.31 -11.39
N ALA A 245 6.63 -0.38 -11.11
CA ALA A 245 7.36 0.71 -10.48
C ALA A 245 8.58 1.14 -11.28
N GLU A 246 8.76 2.45 -11.37
CA GLU A 246 10.02 3.11 -11.69
C GLU A 246 10.62 3.68 -10.40
N MET A 247 11.94 3.55 -10.26
CA MET A 247 12.68 4.13 -9.15
C MET A 247 13.84 4.93 -9.72
N HIS A 248 13.99 6.17 -9.26
CA HIS A 248 15.03 7.05 -9.75
C HIS A 248 15.66 7.85 -8.60
N PHE A 249 16.95 7.62 -8.43
CA PHE A 249 17.83 8.24 -7.45
C PHE A 249 19.08 8.77 -8.16
N GLY A 250 19.34 10.07 -8.04
CA GLY A 250 20.28 10.80 -8.88
C GLY A 250 21.73 10.32 -8.85
N GLY A 251 22.46 10.61 -9.93
CA GLY A 251 23.89 10.32 -10.08
C GLY A 251 24.25 8.86 -9.92
N CYS A 252 25.09 8.57 -8.94
CA CYS A 252 25.59 7.23 -8.64
C CYS A 252 24.59 6.46 -7.74
N GLY A 253 23.34 6.92 -7.67
CA GLY A 253 22.20 6.25 -7.06
C GLY A 253 21.73 5.10 -7.94
N CYS A 254 20.62 5.26 -8.66
CA CYS A 254 20.08 4.24 -9.55
C CYS A 254 18.91 4.77 -10.38
N LEU A 255 18.73 4.16 -11.56
CA LEU A 255 17.47 4.21 -12.31
C LEU A 255 17.10 2.77 -12.61
N THR A 256 15.91 2.33 -12.22
CA THR A 256 15.51 0.95 -12.47
C THR A 256 14.01 0.79 -12.37
N THR A 257 13.52 -0.35 -12.82
CA THR A 257 12.11 -0.68 -12.79
C THR A 257 11.89 -2.03 -12.11
N THR A 258 10.65 -2.30 -11.72
CA THR A 258 10.23 -3.68 -11.43
C THR A 258 10.54 -4.58 -12.63
N ASN A 259 10.84 -5.86 -12.37
CA ASN A 259 11.37 -6.85 -13.34
C ASN A 259 12.84 -6.70 -13.78
N THR A 260 13.47 -5.52 -13.67
CA THR A 260 14.90 -5.35 -14.04
C THR A 260 15.83 -5.34 -12.85
N ILE A 261 15.38 -4.81 -11.71
CA ILE A 261 16.19 -4.71 -10.50
C ILE A 261 16.58 -6.06 -9.87
N GLU A 262 15.62 -6.97 -9.86
CA GLU A 262 15.80 -8.32 -9.36
C GLU A 262 14.73 -9.15 -10.05
N SER A 263 15.13 -10.23 -10.71
CA SER A 263 14.20 -11.08 -11.47
C SER A 263 13.06 -11.65 -10.62
N SER A 264 13.23 -11.68 -9.30
CA SER A 264 12.20 -12.14 -8.39
C SER A 264 11.16 -11.07 -8.03
N VAL A 265 11.41 -9.78 -8.31
CA VAL A 265 10.51 -8.66 -7.96
C VAL A 265 9.61 -8.32 -9.15
N LEU A 266 8.33 -8.65 -9.03
CA LEU A 266 7.35 -8.49 -10.12
C LEU A 266 6.70 -7.11 -10.13
N ALA A 267 6.28 -6.64 -8.96
CA ALA A 267 5.49 -5.43 -8.81
C ALA A 267 5.55 -4.93 -7.37
N ILE A 268 5.21 -3.67 -7.14
CA ILE A 268 5.14 -3.09 -5.78
C ILE A 268 3.84 -2.33 -5.57
N SER A 269 3.50 -2.11 -4.31
CA SER A 269 2.50 -1.14 -3.92
C SER A 269 3.05 -0.37 -2.72
N ILE A 270 2.76 0.92 -2.62
CA ILE A 270 3.25 1.75 -1.51
C ILE A 270 2.06 2.37 -0.81
N GLY A 271 1.97 2.10 0.49
CA GLY A 271 0.96 2.64 1.38
C GLY A 271 1.45 3.90 2.10
N PHE A 272 0.50 4.78 2.37
CA PHE A 272 0.71 6.08 3.04
C PHE A 272 -0.40 6.29 4.09
N ARG A 273 -0.26 7.26 5.00
CA ARG A 273 -1.31 7.54 6.00
C ARG A 273 -1.41 9.02 6.30
#